data_AF-A0A085TTB8-F1
#
_entry.id   AF-A0A085TTB8-F1
#
_cell.length_a   1.000
_cell.length_b   1.000
_cell.length_c   1.000
_cell.angle_alpha   90.00
_cell.angle_beta   90.00
_cell.angle_gamma   90.00
#
_symmetry.space_group_name_H-M   'P 1'
#
loop_
_entity.id
_entity.type
_entity.pdbx_description
1 polymer ?
#
loop_
_entity_poly.entity_id
_entity_poly.type
_entity_poly.pdbx_seq_one_letter_code
_entity_poly.pdbx_strand_id
1 'polypeptide(L)'
;MTDMTQTAPPRGQSFEHDLEKSDRTVAAFERKKRGPLGAIQHGLHGNPTLVPVIVLGLSIAAFGLIAGGKFFSAFNLTLIMQQVSIIGILAAAQSLIILTAGIDLSVAAIMVLMSVIAGNLAVYMGVP
;
A
#
# COMPACT_ATOMS: atom_id res chain seq x y z
N MET A 1 76.04 -27.39 -6.60
CA MET A 1 75.26 -27.85 -5.44
C MET A 1 74.23 -26.76 -5.16
N THR A 2 72.93 -27.07 -5.34
CA THR A 2 71.75 -26.47 -4.66
C THR A 2 71.56 -24.93 -4.71
N ASP A 3 70.42 -24.35 -5.06
CA ASP A 3 69.04 -24.85 -5.09
C ASP A 3 68.17 -23.84 -5.86
N MET A 4 67.17 -24.35 -6.60
CA MET A 4 66.10 -23.55 -7.18
C MET A 4 65.05 -23.31 -6.09
N THR A 5 65.01 -22.12 -5.49
CA THR A 5 63.85 -21.71 -4.68
C THR A 5 63.08 -20.61 -5.39
N GLN A 6 62.19 -21.08 -6.25
CA GLN A 6 61.07 -20.35 -6.81
C GLN A 6 60.16 -19.88 -5.67
N THR A 7 60.32 -18.64 -5.20
CA THR A 7 59.42 -18.04 -4.21
C THR A 7 58.16 -17.55 -4.93
N ALA A 8 57.10 -18.35 -4.86
CA ALA A 8 55.76 -17.95 -5.29
C ALA A 8 55.33 -16.70 -4.51
N PRO A 9 54.71 -15.70 -5.17
CA PRO A 9 54.23 -14.50 -4.50
C PRO A 9 53.17 -14.87 -3.44
N PRO A 10 53.07 -14.11 -2.35
CA PRO A 10 52.17 -14.42 -1.26
C PRO A 10 50.73 -14.41 -1.78
N ARG A 11 50.03 -15.54 -1.62
CA ARG A 11 48.64 -15.77 -2.07
C ARG A 11 47.68 -14.61 -1.75
N GLY A 12 47.93 -13.83 -0.70
CA GLY A 12 47.17 -12.64 -0.32
C GLY A 12 47.08 -11.56 -1.39
N GLN A 13 48.14 -11.34 -2.17
CA GLN A 13 48.23 -10.21 -3.10
C GLN A 13 47.61 -10.52 -4.47
N SER A 14 47.54 -11.80 -4.83
CA SER A 14 46.81 -12.28 -6.00
C SER A 14 45.29 -12.09 -5.87
N PHE A 15 44.74 -12.15 -4.65
CA PHE A 15 43.31 -11.90 -4.42
C PHE A 15 42.91 -10.45 -4.68
N GLU A 16 43.82 -9.48 -4.49
CA GLU A 16 43.56 -8.07 -4.78
C GLU A 16 43.52 -7.80 -6.29
N HIS A 17 44.41 -8.43 -7.06
CA HIS A 17 44.48 -8.27 -8.50
C HIS A 17 43.29 -8.94 -9.23
N ASP A 18 42.77 -10.03 -8.68
CA ASP A 18 41.53 -10.67 -9.17
C ASP A 18 40.28 -9.85 -8.81
N LEU A 19 40.28 -9.13 -7.68
CA LEU A 19 39.24 -8.16 -7.31
C LEU A 19 39.27 -6.90 -8.18
N GLU A 20 40.46 -6.47 -8.61
CA GLU A 20 40.66 -5.31 -9.49
C GLU A 20 40.22 -5.61 -10.93
N LYS A 21 40.35 -6.87 -11.37
CA LYS A 21 39.80 -7.40 -12.63
C LYS A 21 38.33 -7.79 -12.55
N SER A 22 37.80 -8.01 -11.36
CA SER A 22 36.39 -8.33 -11.17
C SER A 22 35.55 -7.11 -11.52
N ASP A 23 34.59 -7.33 -12.41
CA ASP A 23 33.70 -6.33 -12.96
C ASP A 23 33.03 -5.53 -11.83
N ARG A 24 33.54 -4.32 -11.57
CA ARG A 24 33.03 -3.40 -10.54
C ARG A 24 31.62 -2.88 -10.88
N THR A 25 31.06 -3.37 -11.99
CA THR A 25 29.67 -3.33 -12.43
C THR A 25 28.76 -4.18 -11.52
N VAL A 26 28.99 -4.21 -10.21
CA VAL A 26 28.03 -4.79 -9.27
C VAL A 26 26.93 -3.76 -9.08
N ALA A 27 25.87 -3.93 -9.88
CA ALA A 27 24.64 -3.17 -9.85
C ALA A 27 24.83 -1.65 -10.01
N ALA A 28 25.36 -1.23 -11.16
CA ALA A 28 24.74 -0.07 -11.79
C ALA A 28 23.29 -0.49 -12.06
N PHE A 29 22.41 -0.27 -11.06
CA PHE A 29 20.98 -0.39 -11.27
C PHE A 29 20.74 0.40 -12.54
N GLU A 30 20.40 -0.31 -13.61
CA GLU A 30 19.76 0.27 -14.75
C GLU A 30 18.56 0.96 -14.12
N ARG A 31 18.71 2.26 -13.86
CA ARG A 31 17.60 3.12 -13.45
C ARG A 31 16.76 3.15 -14.70
N LYS A 32 15.99 2.09 -14.93
CA LYS A 32 14.94 2.03 -15.90
C LYS A 32 14.11 3.23 -15.54
N LYS A 33 14.27 4.30 -16.31
CA LYS A 33 13.60 5.58 -16.06
C LYS A 33 12.15 5.17 -15.88
N ARG A 34 11.64 5.27 -14.65
CA ARG A 34 10.26 4.90 -14.36
C ARG A 34 9.46 5.72 -15.36
N GLY A 35 8.82 5.05 -16.31
CA GLY A 35 8.06 5.75 -17.34
C GLY A 35 7.00 6.64 -16.67
N PRO A 36 6.33 7.52 -17.43
CA PRO A 36 5.24 8.33 -16.87
C PRO A 36 4.22 7.47 -16.09
N LEU A 37 3.96 6.25 -16.58
CA LEU A 37 3.16 5.22 -15.90
C LEU A 37 3.72 4.77 -14.54
N GLY A 38 5.04 4.62 -14.40
CA GLY A 38 5.70 4.22 -13.15
C GLY A 38 5.78 5.36 -12.12
N ALA A 39 5.80 6.62 -12.56
CA ALA A 39 5.69 7.78 -11.68
C ALA A 39 4.25 7.94 -11.13
N ILE A 40 3.26 7.76 -12.00
CA ILE A 40 1.83 7.74 -11.61
C ILE A 40 1.57 6.58 -10.64
N GLN A 41 2.05 5.36 -10.95
CA GLN A 41 1.90 4.21 -10.06
C GLN A 41 2.53 4.43 -8.68
N HIS A 42 3.73 5.01 -8.63
CA HIS A 42 4.40 5.28 -7.35
C HIS A 42 3.68 6.38 -6.56
N GLY A 43 3.14 7.41 -7.23
CA GLY A 43 2.34 8.46 -6.60
C GLY A 43 0.99 7.96 -6.08
N LEU A 44 0.30 7.10 -6.83
CA LEU A 44 -0.96 6.50 -6.43
C LEU A 44 -0.80 5.47 -5.29
N HIS A 45 0.28 4.69 -5.30
CA HIS A 45 0.58 3.76 -4.19
C HIS A 45 1.05 4.49 -2.92
N GLY A 46 1.64 5.68 -3.04
CA GLY A 46 2.04 6.50 -1.90
C GLY A 46 0.85 7.12 -1.16
N ASN A 47 -0.24 7.41 -1.85
CA ASN A 47 -1.48 7.96 -1.27
C ASN A 47 -2.71 7.28 -1.91
N PRO A 48 -3.16 6.12 -1.38
CA PRO A 48 -4.24 5.35 -1.99
C PRO A 48 -5.58 6.10 -2.06
N THR A 49 -5.77 7.14 -1.23
CA THR A 49 -6.92 8.05 -1.28
C THR A 49 -7.00 8.88 -2.57
N LEU A 50 -5.90 9.02 -3.32
CA LEU A 50 -5.90 9.69 -4.61
C LEU A 50 -6.61 8.87 -5.69
N VAL A 51 -6.63 7.54 -5.57
CA VAL A 51 -7.25 6.67 -6.58
C VAL A 51 -8.75 6.95 -6.71
N PRO A 52 -9.56 6.95 -5.63
CA PRO A 52 -10.97 7.35 -5.69
C PRO A 52 -11.20 8.76 -6.27
N VAL A 53 -10.36 9.74 -5.90
CA VAL A 53 -10.49 11.13 -6.35
C VAL A 53 -10.26 11.25 -7.86
N ILE A 54 -9.22 10.60 -8.37
CA ILE A 54 -8.91 10.58 -9.81
C ILE A 54 -10.03 9.87 -10.58
N VAL A 55 -10.49 8.71 -10.09
CA VAL A 55 -11.60 7.97 -10.72
C VAL A 55 -12.87 8.81 -10.76
N LEU A 56 -13.19 9.53 -9.68
CA LEU A 56 -14.34 10.44 -9.63
C LEU A 56 -14.23 11.55 -10.67
N GLY A 57 -13.07 12.22 -10.74
CA GLY A 57 -12.83 13.30 -11.71
C GLY A 57 -12.93 12.82 -13.16
N LEU A 58 -12.29 11.68 -13.46
CA LEU A 58 -12.36 11.06 -14.79
C LEU A 58 -13.79 10.62 -15.14
N SER A 59 -14.54 10.08 -14.17
CA SER A 59 -15.94 9.68 -14.38
C SER A 59 -16.81 10.88 -14.71
N ILE A 60 -16.71 11.98 -13.96
CA ILE A 60 -17.47 13.21 -14.24
C ILE A 60 -17.14 13.76 -15.63
N ALA A 61 -15.86 13.80 -16.01
CA ALA A 61 -15.45 14.25 -17.34
C ALA A 61 -15.98 13.33 -18.45
N ALA A 62 -15.82 12.02 -18.31
CA ALA A 62 -16.26 11.04 -19.29
C ALA A 62 -17.79 11.05 -19.44
N PHE A 63 -18.55 10.94 -18.35
CA PHE A 63 -20.01 10.97 -18.39
C PHE A 63 -20.55 12.33 -18.81
N GLY A 64 -19.90 13.42 -18.43
CA GLY A 64 -20.25 14.76 -18.88
C GLY A 64 -20.10 14.94 -20.39
N LEU A 65 -19.04 14.37 -20.99
CA LEU A 65 -18.82 14.44 -22.44
C LEU A 65 -19.71 13.46 -23.22
N ILE A 66 -19.88 12.23 -22.73
CA ILE A 66 -20.57 11.15 -23.44
C ILE A 66 -22.10 11.28 -23.30
N ALA A 67 -22.59 11.49 -22.08
CA ALA A 67 -24.02 11.56 -21.80
C ALA A 67 -24.56 13.01 -21.80
N GLY A 68 -23.68 14.02 -21.84
CA GLY A 68 -24.03 15.43 -22.03
C GLY A 68 -25.06 15.93 -21.02
N GLY A 69 -26.11 16.57 -21.53
CA GLY A 69 -27.20 17.15 -20.74
C GLY A 69 -28.04 16.14 -19.95
N LYS A 70 -27.97 14.83 -20.25
CA LYS A 70 -28.66 13.81 -19.45
C LYS A 70 -27.96 13.59 -18.12
N PHE A 71 -26.63 13.51 -18.11
CA PHE A 71 -25.86 13.32 -16.88
C PHE A 71 -26.05 14.49 -15.91
N PHE A 72 -26.00 15.72 -16.44
CA PHE A 72 -26.24 16.95 -15.67
C PHE A 72 -27.71 17.36 -15.57
N SER A 73 -28.65 16.48 -15.95
CA SER A 73 -30.07 16.77 -15.76
C SER A 73 -30.39 16.83 -14.27
N ALA A 74 -31.30 17.74 -13.88
CA ALA A 74 -31.70 17.89 -12.49
C ALA A 74 -32.16 16.56 -11.87
N PHE A 75 -32.93 15.76 -12.63
CA PHE A 75 -33.39 14.44 -12.18
C PHE A 75 -32.25 13.48 -11.87
N ASN A 76 -31.28 13.31 -12.79
CA ASN A 76 -30.17 12.39 -12.57
C ASN A 76 -29.22 12.90 -11.47
N LEU A 77 -28.98 14.20 -11.41
CA LEU A 77 -28.17 14.78 -10.35
C LEU A 77 -28.84 14.61 -8.98
N THR A 78 -30.16 14.76 -8.88
CA THR A 78 -30.92 14.46 -7.67
C THR A 78 -30.77 12.98 -7.28
N LEU A 79 -30.90 12.03 -8.21
CA LEU A 79 -30.72 10.61 -7.92
C LEU A 79 -29.30 10.31 -7.41
N ILE A 80 -28.27 10.87 -8.05
CA ILE A 80 -26.87 10.71 -7.63
C ILE A 80 -26.68 11.31 -6.23
N MET A 81 -27.14 12.55 -6.02
CA MET A 81 -27.00 13.22 -4.72
C MET A 81 -27.76 12.48 -3.62
N GLN A 82 -28.95 11.95 -3.89
CA GLN A 82 -29.71 11.14 -2.93
C GLN A 82 -28.94 9.89 -2.50
N GLN A 83 -28.40 9.14 -3.46
CA GLN A 83 -27.63 7.92 -3.18
C GLN A 83 -26.34 8.23 -2.42
N VAL A 84 -25.61 9.26 -2.84
CA VAL A 84 -24.35 9.67 -2.20
C VAL A 84 -24.60 10.25 -0.80
N SER A 85 -25.68 11.00 -0.59
CA SER A 85 -25.99 11.63 0.70
C SER A 85 -26.18 10.60 1.81
N ILE A 86 -26.83 9.47 1.52
CA ILE A 86 -27.01 8.38 2.49
C ILE A 86 -25.65 7.86 2.95
N ILE A 87 -24.77 7.54 2.01
CA ILE A 87 -23.42 7.03 2.31
C ILE A 87 -22.58 8.09 3.03
N GLY A 88 -22.69 9.37 2.63
CA GLY A 88 -21.96 10.48 3.25
C GLY A 88 -22.37 10.72 4.70
N ILE A 89 -23.67 10.68 5.00
CA ILE A 89 -24.19 10.79 6.37
C ILE A 89 -23.72 9.60 7.21
N LEU A 90 -23.80 8.37 6.69
CA LEU A 90 -23.33 7.18 7.38
C LEU A 90 -21.82 7.25 7.69
N ALA A 91 -21.00 7.67 6.74
CA ALA A 91 -19.55 7.83 6.92
C ALA A 91 -19.22 8.92 7.94
N ALA A 92 -19.93 10.05 7.91
CA ALA A 92 -19.79 11.12 8.90
C ALA A 92 -20.23 10.68 10.29
N ALA A 93 -21.34 9.93 10.41
CA ALA A 93 -21.81 9.37 11.66
C ALA A 93 -20.81 8.38 12.25
N GLN A 94 -20.25 7.48 11.43
CA GLN A 94 -19.21 6.55 11.86
C GLN A 94 -17.95 7.31 12.34
N SER A 95 -17.54 8.36 11.63
CA SER A 95 -16.39 9.18 12.02
C SER A 95 -16.65 9.94 13.33
N LEU A 96 -17.86 10.50 13.48
CA LEU A 96 -18.27 11.19 14.69
C LEU A 96 -18.25 10.23 15.88
N ILE A 97 -18.84 9.04 15.76
CA ILE A 97 -18.85 8.00 16.81
C ILE A 97 -17.43 7.65 17.27
N ILE A 98 -16.47 7.53 16.33
CA ILE A 98 -15.06 7.29 16.64
C ILE A 98 -14.47 8.46 17.46
N LEU A 99 -14.75 9.69 17.05
CA LEU A 99 -14.22 10.90 17.70
C LEU A 99 -14.84 11.17 19.07
N THR A 100 -16.08 10.76 19.33
CA THR A 100 -16.74 10.99 20.63
C THR A 100 -16.34 10.00 21.73
N ALA A 101 -15.52 8.98 21.44
CA ALA A 101 -15.07 7.94 22.40
C ALA A 101 -16.19 7.22 23.20
N GLY A 102 -17.46 7.44 22.87
CA GLY A 102 -18.62 7.04 23.69
C GLY A 102 -19.28 5.72 23.27
N ILE A 103 -19.03 5.25 22.04
CA ILE A 103 -19.37 3.90 21.57
C ILE A 103 -18.07 3.33 21.02
N ASP A 104 -17.24 3.00 21.98
CA ASP A 104 -15.82 2.81 21.81
C ASP A 104 -15.51 1.59 20.93
N LEU A 105 -14.69 1.80 19.90
CA LEU A 105 -14.08 0.70 19.16
C LEU A 105 -13.26 -0.20 20.11
N SER A 106 -12.79 0.33 21.24
CA SER A 106 -12.13 -0.45 22.30
C SER A 106 -13.08 -1.38 23.06
N VAL A 107 -14.36 -1.02 23.30
CA VAL A 107 -15.32 -1.94 23.93
C VAL A 107 -15.60 -3.12 23.01
N ALA A 108 -15.69 -2.90 21.69
CA ALA A 108 -15.78 -3.99 20.71
C ALA A 108 -14.51 -4.86 20.70
N ALA A 109 -13.32 -4.27 20.77
CA ALA A 109 -12.05 -5.00 20.83
C ALA A 109 -11.92 -5.84 22.12
N ILE A 110 -12.30 -5.29 23.28
CA ILE A 110 -12.31 -6.00 24.57
C ILE A 110 -13.32 -7.14 24.54
N MET A 111 -14.50 -6.94 23.97
CA MET A 111 -15.51 -8.00 23.85
C MET A 111 -15.01 -9.18 23.00
N VAL A 112 -14.33 -8.89 21.88
CA VAL A 112 -13.69 -9.92 21.04
C VAL A 112 -12.53 -10.61 21.78
N LEU A 113 -11.70 -9.87 22.51
CA LEU A 113 -10.63 -10.46 23.32
C LEU A 113 -11.19 -11.43 24.37
N MET A 114 -12.26 -11.03 25.06
CA MET A 114 -12.91 -11.87 26.06
C MET A 114 -13.56 -13.11 25.47
N SER A 115 -14.15 -13.03 24.27
CA SER A 115 -14.70 -14.21 23.61
C SER A 115 -13.61 -15.20 23.17
N VAL A 116 -12.44 -14.71 22.74
CA VAL A 116 -11.28 -15.55 22.41
C VAL A 116 -10.71 -16.23 23.65
N ILE A 117 -10.58 -15.50 24.77
CA ILE A 117 -10.11 -16.07 26.04
C ILE A 117 -11.10 -17.12 26.56
N ALA A 118 -12.40 -16.82 26.58
CA ALA A 118 -13.43 -17.76 27.00
C ALA A 118 -13.44 -19.02 26.12
N GLY A 119 -13.34 -18.86 24.79
CA GLY A 119 -13.25 -19.99 23.87
C GLY A 119 -11.99 -20.84 24.10
N ASN A 120 -10.84 -20.22 24.41
CA ASN A 120 -9.61 -20.95 24.74
C ASN A 120 -9.77 -21.77 26.03
N LEU A 121 -10.33 -21.17 27.08
CA LEU A 121 -10.59 -21.84 28.35
C LEU A 121 -11.61 -22.99 28.19
N ALA A 122 -12.65 -22.80 27.39
CA ALA A 122 -13.64 -23.84 27.11
C ALA A 122 -13.02 -25.05 26.40
N VAL A 123 -12.11 -24.82 25.45
CA VAL A 123 -11.48 -25.89 24.66
C VAL A 123 -10.38 -26.62 25.43
N TYR A 124 -9.50 -25.89 26.12
CA TYR A 124 -8.31 -26.49 26.76
C TYR A 124 -8.50 -26.82 28.24
N MET A 125 -9.36 -26.08 28.93
CA MET A 125 -9.54 -26.20 30.39
C MET A 125 -10.94 -26.71 30.77
N GLY A 126 -11.85 -26.89 29.81
CA GLY A 126 -13.19 -27.44 30.03
C GLY A 126 -14.11 -26.56 30.88
N VAL A 127 -13.76 -25.27 31.04
CA VAL A 127 -14.52 -24.29 31.83
C VAL A 127 -15.55 -23.62 30.90
N PRO A 128 -16.83 -23.52 31.29
CA PRO A 128 -17.85 -22.89 30.44
C PRO A 128 -17.54 -21.43 30.09
#